data_AF-A0A496UY95-F1
#
_entry.id   AF-A0A496UY95-F1
#
_cell.length_a   1.000
_cell.length_b   1.000
_cell.length_c   1.000
_cell.angle_alpha   90.00
_cell.angle_beta   90.00
_cell.angle_gamma   90.00
#
_symmetry.space_group_name_H-M   'P 1'
#
loop_
_entity.id
_entity.type
_entity.pdbx_description
1 polymer ?
#
loop_
_entity_poly.entity_id
_entity_poly.type
_entity_poly.pdbx_seq_one_letter_code
_entity_poly.pdbx_strand_id
1 'polypeptide(L)'
;MRSIVTPTGQIYSTPLFLPVFEYGNSFITIERLKNEFSIKGLITNAYFLYKKREFKTVVLEKGIKQFLEFDGLVVTDSGAFQQFSGPLYLSNSKIIAFQQKIGVDVISPLDIITTPGDNRTTAERKLKATLKRIQKGMSIVNRSILI
;
A
#
# COMPACT_ATOMS: atom_id res chain seq x y z
N MET A 1 9.29 2.18 23.75
CA MET A 1 9.48 1.80 22.33
C MET A 1 8.12 1.88 21.66
N ARG A 2 7.98 2.48 20.46
CA ARG A 2 6.68 2.56 19.75
C ARG A 2 6.46 1.29 18.92
N SER A 3 5.21 0.91 18.68
CA SER A 3 4.86 -0.27 17.89
C SER A 3 3.68 0.00 16.95
N ILE A 4 3.59 -0.83 15.91
CA ILE A 4 2.41 -0.96 15.04
C ILE A 4 1.63 -2.18 15.53
N VAL A 5 0.32 -2.05 15.73
CA VAL A 5 -0.58 -3.15 16.05
C VAL A 5 -1.53 -3.33 14.87
N THR A 6 -1.43 -4.46 14.17
CA THR A 6 -2.30 -4.73 13.02
C THR A 6 -3.74 -5.00 13.45
N PRO A 7 -4.71 -4.93 12.53
CA PRO A 7 -6.10 -5.33 12.83
C PRO A 7 -6.24 -6.79 13.30
N THR A 8 -5.28 -7.64 12.97
CA THR A 8 -5.19 -9.04 13.42
C THR A 8 -4.50 -9.20 14.79
N GLY A 9 -4.06 -8.10 15.40
CA GLY A 9 -3.40 -8.09 16.72
C GLY A 9 -1.89 -8.36 16.69
N GLN A 10 -1.27 -8.45 15.51
CA GLN A 10 0.18 -8.64 15.39
C GLN A 10 0.90 -7.33 15.75
N ILE A 11 1.99 -7.44 16.51
CA ILE A 11 2.73 -6.28 17.03
C ILE A 11 4.12 -6.22 16.37
N TYR A 12 4.45 -5.06 15.80
CA TYR A 12 5.75 -4.79 15.17
C TYR A 12 6.43 -3.59 15.83
N SER A 13 7.61 -3.80 16.41
CA SER A 13 8.40 -2.73 17.04
C SER A 13 8.98 -1.76 16.00
N THR A 14 9.04 -0.48 16.37
CA THR A 14 9.67 0.57 15.57
C THR A 14 10.99 1.03 16.22
N PRO A 15 12.00 1.47 15.45
CA PRO A 15 12.00 1.66 13.98
C PRO A 15 11.95 0.34 13.20
N LEU A 16 11.23 0.34 12.08
CA LEU A 16 11.02 -0.83 11.22
C LEU A 16 11.47 -0.50 9.80
N PHE A 17 12.34 -1.34 9.25
CA PHE A 17 12.74 -1.27 7.84
C PHE A 17 11.74 -2.05 6.98
N LEU A 18 11.24 -1.41 5.92
CA LEU A 18 10.28 -1.99 4.97
C LEU A 18 10.88 -1.92 3.55
N PRO A 19 11.51 -2.98 3.03
CA PRO A 19 11.96 -2.99 1.65
C PRO A 19 10.77 -2.90 0.69
N VAL A 20 10.96 -2.18 -0.40
CA VAL A 20 10.02 -2.18 -1.52
C VAL A 20 10.17 -3.51 -2.27
N PHE A 21 9.07 -4.25 -2.40
CA PHE A 21 9.04 -5.54 -3.09
C PHE A 21 7.97 -5.53 -4.19
N GLU A 22 8.37 -5.78 -5.43
CA GLU A 22 7.47 -5.93 -6.57
C GLU A 22 7.49 -7.38 -7.07
N TYR A 23 6.35 -8.06 -6.97
CA TYR A 23 6.23 -9.45 -7.42
C TYR A 23 6.51 -9.58 -8.92
N GLY A 24 7.42 -10.48 -9.27
CA GLY A 24 7.86 -10.75 -10.64
C GLY A 24 8.87 -9.76 -11.24
N ASN A 25 9.30 -8.74 -10.48
CA ASN A 25 10.27 -7.73 -10.96
C ASN A 25 11.31 -7.34 -9.88
N SER A 26 11.47 -8.16 -8.83
CA SER A 26 12.37 -7.86 -7.71
C SER A 26 13.79 -8.38 -7.96
N PHE A 27 14.79 -7.53 -7.70
CA PHE A 27 16.21 -7.90 -7.74
C PHE A 27 16.60 -8.89 -6.63
N ILE A 28 15.92 -8.85 -5.49
CA ILE A 28 16.10 -9.76 -4.35
C ILE A 28 14.82 -10.57 -4.17
N THR A 29 14.94 -11.89 -4.03
CA THR A 29 13.80 -12.78 -3.80
C THR A 29 13.23 -12.58 -2.39
N ILE A 30 11.94 -12.90 -2.22
CA ILE A 30 11.32 -12.85 -0.89
C ILE A 30 12.01 -13.79 0.11
N GLU A 31 12.49 -14.94 -0.36
CA GLU A 31 13.23 -15.90 0.45
C GLU A 31 14.51 -15.28 1.04
N ARG A 32 15.31 -14.57 0.22
CA ARG A 32 16.51 -13.89 0.70
C ARG A 32 16.17 -12.78 1.68
N LEU A 33 15.12 -11.99 1.40
CA LEU A 33 14.63 -10.96 2.32
C LEU A 33 14.23 -11.56 3.70
N LYS A 34 13.57 -12.72 3.70
CA LYS A 34 13.22 -13.45 4.94
C LYS A 34 14.45 -14.02 5.65
N ASN A 35 15.31 -14.75 4.93
CA ASN A 35 16.33 -15.60 5.53
C ASN A 35 17.64 -14.84 5.82
N GLU A 36 18.10 -13.99 4.91
CA GLU A 36 19.35 -13.24 5.06
C GLU A 36 19.13 -11.93 5.84
N PHE A 37 18.02 -11.24 5.58
CA PHE A 37 17.76 -9.90 6.13
C PHE A 37 16.77 -9.90 7.30
N SER A 38 16.11 -11.03 7.60
CA SER A 38 15.19 -11.17 8.73
C SER A 38 14.11 -10.09 8.81
N ILE A 39 13.62 -9.61 7.65
CA ILE A 39 12.66 -8.50 7.60
C ILE A 39 11.36 -8.87 8.31
N LYS A 40 10.79 -7.90 9.03
CA LYS A 40 9.51 -8.08 9.74
C LYS A 40 8.32 -7.51 8.96
N GLY A 41 8.59 -6.74 7.91
CA GLY A 41 7.57 -6.25 7.00
C GLY A 41 8.17 -5.85 5.66
N LEU A 42 7.30 -5.57 4.70
CA LEU A 42 7.64 -5.01 3.39
C LEU A 42 6.57 -4.02 2.93
N ILE A 43 6.90 -3.25 1.90
CA ILE A 43 5.93 -2.45 1.16
C ILE A 43 5.85 -2.92 -0.30
N THR A 44 4.65 -3.03 -0.84
CA THR A 44 4.42 -3.32 -2.27
C THR A 44 3.44 -2.32 -2.88
N ASN A 45 3.27 -2.34 -4.20
CA ASN A 45 2.44 -1.38 -4.92
C ASN A 45 1.11 -2.01 -5.34
N ALA A 46 0.00 -1.54 -4.73
CA ALA A 46 -1.31 -2.12 -4.99
C ALA A 46 -1.83 -1.81 -6.41
N TYR A 47 -1.34 -0.75 -7.05
CA TYR A 47 -1.71 -0.43 -8.43
C TYR A 47 -1.23 -1.49 -9.41
N PHE A 48 0.00 -2.00 -9.28
CA PHE A 48 0.51 -3.06 -10.16
C PHE A 48 -0.25 -4.38 -9.97
N LEU A 49 -0.56 -4.73 -8.72
CA LEU A 49 -1.39 -5.89 -8.39
C LEU A 49 -2.80 -5.75 -8.96
N TYR A 50 -3.37 -4.54 -8.94
CA TYR A 50 -4.70 -4.28 -9.49
C TYR A 50 -4.73 -4.27 -11.02
N LYS A 51 -3.67 -3.76 -11.67
CA LYS A 51 -3.63 -3.57 -13.14
C LYS A 51 -3.43 -4.88 -13.89
N LYS A 52 -2.55 -5.77 -13.39
CA LYS A 52 -2.25 -7.05 -14.03
C LYS A 52 -3.37 -8.05 -13.71
N ARG A 53 -4.20 -8.40 -14.70
CA ARG A 53 -5.39 -9.26 -14.52
C ARG A 53 -5.06 -10.61 -13.86
N GLU A 54 -3.94 -11.21 -14.24
CA GLU A 54 -3.44 -12.45 -13.65
C GLU A 54 -3.18 -12.28 -12.15
N PHE A 55 -2.35 -11.29 -11.77
CA PHE A 55 -2.02 -11.01 -10.37
C PHE A 55 -3.26 -10.69 -9.57
N LYS A 56 -4.12 -9.81 -10.11
CA LYS A 56 -5.38 -9.41 -9.47
C LYS A 56 -6.26 -10.62 -9.14
N THR A 57 -6.40 -11.57 -10.07
CA THR A 57 -7.22 -12.77 -9.86
C THR A 57 -6.65 -13.61 -8.72
N VAL A 58 -5.37 -13.93 -8.78
CA VAL A 58 -4.71 -14.82 -7.79
C VAL A 58 -4.67 -14.18 -6.41
N VAL A 59 -4.32 -12.89 -6.30
CA VAL A 59 -4.21 -12.19 -5.02
C VAL A 59 -5.58 -11.96 -4.36
N LEU A 60 -6.66 -11.84 -5.14
CA LEU A 60 -8.02 -11.76 -4.63
C LEU A 60 -8.52 -13.10 -4.07
N GLU A 61 -8.01 -14.21 -4.58
CA GLU A 61 -8.37 -15.56 -4.14
C GLU A 61 -7.54 -15.97 -2.92
N LYS A 62 -6.22 -15.79 -2.98
CA LYS A 62 -5.26 -16.26 -1.95
C LYS A 62 -5.00 -15.25 -0.83
N GLY A 63 -5.25 -13.97 -1.09
CA GLY A 63 -4.78 -12.89 -0.23
C GLY A 63 -3.29 -12.56 -0.41
N ILE A 64 -2.86 -11.42 0.10
CA ILE A 64 -1.56 -10.82 -0.19
C ILE A 64 -0.40 -11.59 0.45
N LYS A 65 -0.56 -12.08 1.69
CA LYS A 65 0.52 -12.79 2.40
C LYS A 65 0.87 -14.11 1.71
N GLN A 66 -0.14 -14.89 1.30
CA GLN A 66 0.08 -16.11 0.53
C GLN A 66 0.59 -15.81 -0.89
N PHE A 67 0.08 -14.75 -1.55
CA PHE A 67 0.56 -14.35 -2.88
C PHE A 67 2.05 -13.96 -2.88
N LEU A 68 2.52 -13.30 -1.82
CA LEU A 68 3.92 -12.90 -1.66
C LEU A 68 4.79 -13.95 -0.98
N GLU A 69 4.21 -15.04 -0.48
CA GLU A 69 4.88 -16.03 0.37
C GLU A 69 5.56 -15.39 1.60
N PHE A 70 4.86 -14.44 2.23
CA PHE A 70 5.37 -13.63 3.34
C PHE A 70 4.31 -13.39 4.42
N ASP A 71 4.59 -13.85 5.64
CA ASP A 71 3.64 -13.79 6.77
C ASP A 71 3.77 -12.54 7.65
N GLY A 72 4.79 -11.71 7.40
CA GLY A 72 5.05 -10.49 8.16
C GLY A 72 4.09 -9.33 7.84
N LEU A 73 4.47 -8.12 8.26
CA LEU A 73 3.69 -6.90 8.02
C LEU A 73 3.69 -6.56 6.53
N VAL A 74 2.52 -6.48 5.91
CA VAL A 74 2.40 -6.02 4.52
C VAL A 74 1.80 -4.61 4.48
N VAL A 75 2.57 -3.69 3.92
CA VAL A 75 2.14 -2.33 3.62
C VAL A 75 1.93 -2.21 2.12
N THR A 76 0.93 -1.44 1.68
CA THR A 76 0.79 -1.07 0.27
C THR A 76 0.78 0.42 0.04
N ASP A 77 1.46 0.84 -1.03
CA ASP A 77 1.16 2.11 -1.68
C ASP A 77 -0.13 2.00 -2.53
N SER A 78 -0.74 3.14 -2.83
CA SER A 78 -1.95 3.22 -3.67
C SER A 78 -1.67 3.36 -5.17
N GLY A 79 -0.40 3.55 -5.53
CA GLY A 79 0.02 3.92 -6.88
C GLY A 79 -0.20 5.40 -7.26
N ALA A 80 -0.22 6.31 -6.29
CA ALA A 80 -0.34 7.75 -6.58
C ALA A 80 0.80 8.28 -7.48
N PHE A 81 2.00 7.70 -7.37
CA PHE A 81 3.16 8.08 -8.19
C PHE A 81 2.97 7.80 -9.68
N GLN A 82 2.13 6.82 -10.06
CA GLN A 82 1.89 6.51 -11.47
C GLN A 82 1.08 7.61 -12.20
N GLN A 83 0.54 8.61 -11.48
CA GLN A 83 -0.01 9.82 -12.09
C GLN A 83 1.02 10.58 -12.95
N PHE A 84 2.32 10.44 -12.66
CA PHE A 84 3.39 11.05 -13.48
C PHE A 84 3.71 10.26 -14.75
N SER A 85 3.29 9.00 -14.84
CA SER A 85 3.58 8.11 -15.96
C SER A 85 2.42 7.97 -16.94
N GLY A 86 1.25 8.56 -16.64
CA GLY A 86 0.08 8.55 -17.53
C GLY A 86 -1.26 8.62 -16.78
N PRO A 87 -2.38 8.55 -17.52
CA PRO A 87 -3.71 8.62 -16.92
C PRO A 87 -3.97 7.42 -16.01
N LEU A 88 -4.34 7.72 -14.76
CA LEU A 88 -4.69 6.73 -13.76
C LEU A 88 -6.21 6.51 -13.70
N TYR A 89 -6.70 5.45 -14.36
CA TYR A 89 -8.12 5.06 -14.34
C TYR A 89 -8.49 4.27 -13.08
N LEU A 90 -8.15 4.79 -11.90
CA LEU A 90 -8.38 4.15 -10.61
C LEU A 90 -8.94 5.18 -9.62
N SER A 91 -10.07 4.85 -8.98
CA SER A 91 -10.66 5.72 -7.97
C SER A 91 -10.16 5.37 -6.57
N ASN A 92 -10.10 6.37 -5.69
CA ASN A 92 -9.69 6.20 -4.29
C ASN A 92 -10.46 5.06 -3.58
N SER A 93 -11.79 5.02 -3.76
CA SER A 93 -12.62 3.99 -3.14
C SER A 93 -12.33 2.59 -3.69
N LYS A 94 -12.03 2.46 -5.00
CA LYS A 94 -11.71 1.16 -5.62
C LYS A 94 -10.38 0.61 -5.10
N ILE A 95 -9.35 1.46 -4.99
CA ILE A 95 -8.03 1.00 -4.51
C ILE A 95 -8.04 0.68 -3.01
N ILE A 96 -8.75 1.47 -2.20
CA ILE A 96 -8.93 1.17 -0.77
C ILE A 96 -9.68 -0.16 -0.59
N ALA A 97 -10.78 -0.36 -1.33
CA ALA A 97 -11.53 -1.62 -1.26
C ALA A 97 -10.69 -2.82 -1.73
N PHE A 98 -9.87 -2.64 -2.77
CA PHE A 98 -8.97 -3.67 -3.27
C PHE A 98 -7.92 -4.06 -2.23
N GLN A 99 -7.16 -3.09 -1.69
CA GLN A 99 -6.12 -3.32 -0.68
C GLN A 99 -6.66 -4.08 0.54
N GLN A 100 -7.84 -3.68 1.04
CA GLN A 100 -8.51 -4.40 2.14
C GLN A 100 -8.96 -5.80 1.74
N LYS A 101 -9.49 -5.97 0.52
CA LYS A 101 -10.02 -7.27 0.05
C LYS A 101 -8.92 -8.32 -0.05
N ILE A 102 -7.71 -7.91 -0.41
CA ILE A 102 -6.56 -8.80 -0.47
C ILE A 102 -5.87 -9.00 0.89
N GLY A 103 -6.37 -8.39 1.97
CA GLY A 103 -5.87 -8.61 3.34
C GLY A 103 -4.56 -7.89 3.67
N VAL A 104 -4.34 -6.69 3.12
CA VAL A 104 -3.19 -5.86 3.49
C VAL A 104 -3.36 -5.27 4.89
N ASP A 105 -2.28 -5.27 5.69
CA ASP A 105 -2.30 -4.76 7.06
C ASP A 105 -2.37 -3.22 7.10
N VAL A 106 -1.55 -2.54 6.29
CA VAL A 106 -1.48 -1.07 6.22
C VAL A 106 -1.68 -0.61 4.77
N ILE A 107 -2.69 0.23 4.54
CA ILE A 107 -3.11 0.67 3.21
C ILE A 107 -3.00 2.18 3.09
N SER A 108 -2.93 2.67 1.86
CA SER A 108 -2.83 4.10 1.56
C SER A 108 -4.00 4.56 0.67
N PRO A 109 -4.53 5.78 0.86
CA PRO A 109 -5.44 6.39 -0.09
C PRO A 109 -4.69 6.73 -1.37
N LEU A 110 -5.42 7.01 -2.44
CA LEU A 110 -4.84 7.62 -3.62
C LEU A 110 -4.60 9.09 -3.33
N ASP A 111 -3.47 9.48 -2.76
CA ASP A 111 -3.15 10.88 -2.45
C ASP A 111 -2.80 11.69 -3.70
N ILE A 112 -2.79 13.02 -3.56
CA ILE A 112 -2.34 13.93 -4.61
C ILE A 112 -0.96 14.47 -4.23
N ILE A 113 0.01 14.19 -5.09
CA ILE A 113 1.41 14.57 -4.87
C ILE A 113 1.55 16.09 -5.07
N THR A 114 2.03 16.74 -4.01
CA THR A 114 2.45 18.15 -4.05
C THR A 114 3.89 18.18 -4.52
N THR A 115 4.14 18.82 -5.65
CA THR A 115 5.45 18.80 -6.32
C THR A 115 6.29 20.02 -5.90
N PRO A 116 7.63 19.89 -5.86
CA PRO A 116 8.49 21.06 -5.77
C PRO A 116 8.13 22.07 -6.88
N GLY A 117 7.79 23.31 -6.49
CA GLY A 117 7.34 24.36 -7.41
C GLY A 117 5.84 24.67 -7.38
N ASP A 118 5.02 23.86 -6.71
CA ASP A 118 3.62 24.24 -6.43
C ASP A 118 3.58 25.50 -5.55
N ASN A 119 2.85 26.52 -5.99
CA ASN A 119 2.56 27.67 -5.13
C ASN A 119 1.61 27.27 -3.98
N ARG A 120 1.53 28.13 -2.96
CA ARG A 120 0.70 27.91 -1.77
C ARG A 120 -0.74 27.52 -2.11
N THR A 121 -1.38 28.24 -3.02
CA THR A 121 -2.78 27.99 -3.41
C THR A 121 -2.97 26.60 -4.02
N THR A 122 -2.04 26.17 -4.89
CA THR A 122 -2.06 24.82 -5.48
C THR A 122 -1.82 23.75 -4.43
N ALA A 123 -0.82 23.93 -3.56
CA ALA A 123 -0.50 23.00 -2.49
C ALA A 123 -1.69 22.83 -1.51
N GLU A 124 -2.33 23.92 -1.10
CA GLU A 124 -3.53 23.89 -0.25
C GLU A 124 -4.71 23.16 -0.91
N ARG A 125 -4.90 23.34 -2.23
CA ARG A 125 -5.93 22.61 -2.98
C ARG A 125 -5.65 21.11 -3.02
N LYS A 126 -4.40 20.72 -3.28
CA LYS A 126 -3.97 19.30 -3.29
C LYS A 126 -4.14 18.67 -1.91
N LEU A 127 -3.74 19.37 -0.84
CA LEU A 127 -3.94 18.95 0.54
C LEU A 127 -5.43 18.72 0.86
N LYS A 128 -6.31 19.70 0.55
CA LYS A 128 -7.76 19.56 0.77
C LYS A 128 -8.34 18.36 0.05
N ALA A 129 -7.90 18.09 -1.18
CA ALA A 129 -8.33 16.93 -1.95
C ALA A 129 -7.84 15.60 -1.33
N THR A 130 -6.58 15.53 -0.88
CA THR A 130 -6.04 14.38 -0.16
C THR A 130 -6.80 14.12 1.14
N LEU A 131 -7.08 15.16 1.95
CA LEU A 131 -7.87 15.04 3.18
C LEU A 131 -9.29 14.51 2.91
N LYS A 132 -9.95 14.98 1.84
CA LYS A 132 -11.26 14.46 1.42
C LYS A 132 -11.19 12.97 1.03
N ARG A 133 -10.10 12.55 0.39
CA ARG A 133 -9.87 11.13 0.02
C ARG A 133 -9.62 10.26 1.26
N ILE A 134 -8.87 10.77 2.25
CA ILE A 134 -8.67 10.11 3.55
C ILE A 134 -10.01 9.96 4.28
N GLN A 135 -10.79 11.03 4.43
CA GLN A 135 -12.10 11.00 5.09
C GLN A 135 -13.04 9.97 4.46
N LYS A 136 -13.10 9.95 3.12
CA LYS A 136 -13.87 8.93 2.38
C LYS A 136 -13.29 7.51 2.56
N GLY A 137 -11.96 7.40 2.69
CA GLY A 137 -11.30 6.14 2.98
C GLY A 137 -11.68 5.61 4.36
N MET A 138 -11.64 6.45 5.39
CA MET A 138 -12.01 6.11 6.75
C MET A 138 -13.43 5.56 6.86
N SER A 139 -14.39 6.03 6.05
CA SER A 139 -15.76 5.49 6.03
C SER A 139 -15.89 4.12 5.35
N ILE A 140 -14.83 3.61 4.70
CA ILE A 140 -14.79 2.34 3.97
C ILE A 140 -13.91 1.31 4.69
N VAL A 141 -12.95 1.76 5.49
CA VAL A 141 -11.93 0.92 6.11
C VAL A 141 -12.45 0.23 7.36
N ASN A 142 -12.31 -1.09 7.41
CA ASN A 142 -12.76 -1.89 8.56
C ASN A 142 -11.80 -3.04 8.95
N ARG A 143 -10.77 -3.34 8.14
CA ARG A 143 -9.86 -4.47 8.37
C ARG A 143 -8.38 -4.18 8.06
N SER A 144 -8.05 -2.91 7.91
CA SER A 144 -6.70 -2.43 7.63
C SER A 144 -6.45 -1.13 8.39
N ILE A 145 -5.19 -0.76 8.60
CA ILE A 145 -4.83 0.59 9.04
C ILE A 145 -4.75 1.47 7.79
N LEU A 146 -5.48 2.58 7.77
CA LEU A 146 -5.35 3.60 6.74
C LEU A 146 -4.33 4.66 7.20
N ILE A 147 -3.29 4.88 6.40
CA ILE A 147 -2.30 5.95 6.61
C ILE A 147 -2.40 7.04 5.55
#